data_AF-Q9FWR1-F1
#
_entry.id   AF-Q9FWR1-F1
#
_cell.length_a   1.000
_cell.length_b   1.000
_cell.length_c   1.000
_cell.angle_alpha   90.00
_cell.angle_beta   90.00
_cell.angle_gamma   90.00
#
_symmetry.space_group_name_H-M   'P 1'
#
loop_
_entity.id
_entity.type
_entity.pdbx_description
1 polymer ?
#
loop_
_entity_poly.entity_id
_entity_poly.type
_entity_poly.pdbx_seq_one_letter_code
_entity_poly.pdbx_strand_id
1 'polypeptide(L)'
;MGQGKEVKTRPDPQVEIQERGEIFFFYRPKVNKEEAHSVDDVQRLYIVMRPESGENPTEEKQDPLSGKEGSDKDSGDGEASGSSSGAKNQGEGGHGVEKVNIEKQLLLRFIVMGKKSLPDPSKKSQPFWGFVEMVTTNVEDVKNALKGEEYETKTRGHRHKPPARAVGEGIYRILRHKPNPTRKHHTHLVYKLEFPSVSQTREHEPQESLNIEPEGSFLIQIRNPEQGGGGRSGFGGLQRKRKAQFPVHIQAHLGHTRFGPADPPDFLNYEGCELLLISASDDIEEELGMELEPEGDGEESTCDLLKTFGDDVEATPLLRGTWE
;
A
#
# COMPACT_ATOMS: atom_id res chain seq x y z
N MET A 1 11.76 0.22 16.79
CA MET A 1 10.54 0.36 16.00
C MET A 1 9.43 -0.10 16.90
N GLY A 2 8.57 0.83 17.27
CA GLY A 2 7.50 0.60 18.22
C GLY A 2 6.27 0.14 17.46
N GLN A 3 5.64 -0.96 17.86
CA GLN A 3 4.43 -1.43 17.16
C GLN A 3 3.23 -0.49 17.34
N GLY A 4 3.35 0.55 18.16
CA GLY A 4 2.21 1.28 18.71
C GLY A 4 1.44 0.42 19.70
N LYS A 5 0.42 1.02 20.32
CA LYS A 5 -0.49 0.34 21.25
C LYS A 5 -1.93 0.45 20.77
N GLU A 6 -2.72 -0.54 21.19
CA GLU A 6 -4.17 -0.52 21.02
C GLU A 6 -4.83 -0.31 22.39
N VAL A 7 -5.55 0.80 22.55
CA VAL A 7 -6.32 1.06 23.77
C VAL A 7 -7.77 0.73 23.49
N LYS A 8 -8.31 -0.29 24.17
CA LYS A 8 -9.76 -0.58 24.08
C LYS A 8 -10.55 0.50 24.83
N THR A 9 -11.42 1.19 24.11
CA THR A 9 -12.30 2.22 24.70
C THR A 9 -13.71 1.67 24.99
N ARG A 10 -14.06 0.50 24.44
CA ARG A 10 -15.25 -0.28 24.81
C ARG A 10 -14.89 -1.68 25.38
N PRO A 11 -15.73 -2.28 26.25
CA PRO A 11 -15.41 -3.56 26.91
C PRO A 11 -15.23 -4.76 25.98
N ASP A 12 -16.02 -4.84 24.89
CA ASP A 12 -15.94 -5.91 23.89
C ASP A 12 -15.98 -5.32 22.48
N PRO A 13 -14.83 -4.82 21.97
CA PRO A 13 -14.76 -4.42 20.59
C PRO A 13 -15.01 -5.63 19.72
N GLN A 14 -16.00 -5.55 18.81
CA GLN A 14 -16.41 -6.64 17.92
C GLN A 14 -15.40 -6.88 16.78
N VAL A 15 -14.13 -6.59 17.03
CA VAL A 15 -13.03 -6.70 16.08
C VAL A 15 -11.89 -7.53 16.68
N GLU A 16 -11.15 -8.17 15.80
CA GLU A 16 -9.97 -8.96 16.11
C GLU A 16 -8.81 -8.50 15.23
N ILE A 17 -7.65 -8.26 15.82
CA ILE A 17 -6.47 -7.80 15.08
C ILE A 17 -5.85 -8.99 14.36
N GLN A 18 -5.83 -8.95 13.04
CA GLN A 18 -5.22 -9.97 12.18
C GLN A 18 -3.75 -9.67 11.90
N GLU A 19 -3.42 -8.38 11.73
CA GLU A 19 -2.08 -7.91 11.38
C GLU A 19 -1.80 -6.55 12.01
N ARG A 20 -0.55 -6.33 12.42
CA ARG A 20 0.02 -5.07 12.88
C ARG A 20 1.22 -4.74 12.02
N GLY A 21 1.42 -3.46 11.74
CA GLY A 21 2.64 -3.00 11.10
C GLY A 21 2.70 -1.51 10.91
N GLU A 22 3.68 -1.09 10.11
CA GLU A 22 3.91 0.29 9.70
C GLU A 22 3.39 0.52 8.28
N ILE A 23 2.85 1.72 8.04
CA ILE A 23 2.34 2.14 6.75
C ILE A 23 3.03 3.45 6.34
N PHE A 24 3.46 3.49 5.09
CA PHE A 24 4.10 4.65 4.49
C PHE A 24 3.33 5.06 3.24
N PHE A 25 3.11 6.36 3.10
CA PHE A 25 2.45 6.94 1.93
C PHE A 25 3.47 7.70 1.10
N PHE A 26 3.42 7.49 -0.22
CA PHE A 26 4.26 8.20 -1.17
C PHE A 26 3.43 8.74 -2.31
N TYR A 27 3.72 9.95 -2.78
CA TYR A 27 3.21 10.41 -4.07
C TYR A 27 4.36 10.59 -5.04
N ARG A 28 4.09 10.44 -6.34
CA ARG A 28 5.04 10.79 -7.39
C ARG A 28 4.46 11.91 -8.25
N PRO A 29 5.20 13.01 -8.47
CA PRO A 29 4.81 14.05 -9.41
C PRO A 29 4.65 13.55 -10.85
N LYS A 30 3.96 14.34 -11.67
CA LYS A 30 3.84 14.12 -13.12
C LYS A 30 5.21 14.18 -13.80
N VAL A 31 5.30 13.45 -14.92
CA VAL A 31 6.51 13.46 -15.76
C VAL A 31 6.78 14.89 -16.26
N ASN A 32 8.03 15.32 -16.16
CA ASN A 32 8.55 16.66 -16.43
C ASN A 32 7.98 17.74 -15.49
N LYS A 33 7.53 17.36 -14.29
CA LYS A 33 7.06 18.28 -13.27
C LYS A 33 7.80 18.01 -11.95
N GLU A 34 8.86 18.77 -11.72
CA GLU A 34 9.73 18.58 -10.55
C GLU A 34 8.99 18.78 -9.24
N GLU A 35 8.19 19.85 -9.14
CA GLU A 35 7.45 20.20 -7.94
C GLU A 35 5.96 19.92 -8.11
N ALA A 36 5.29 19.44 -7.06
CA ALA A 36 3.84 19.29 -7.01
C ALA A 36 3.25 20.31 -6.04
N HIS A 37 2.15 20.97 -6.40
CA HIS A 37 1.47 21.92 -5.50
C HIS A 37 -0.02 21.61 -5.32
N SER A 38 -0.46 20.47 -5.87
CA SER A 38 -1.84 20.01 -5.82
C SER A 38 -1.92 18.55 -6.26
N VAL A 39 -3.05 17.89 -5.98
CA VAL A 39 -3.35 16.54 -6.49
C VAL A 39 -3.31 16.44 -8.03
N ASP A 40 -3.52 17.55 -8.73
CA ASP A 40 -3.42 17.58 -10.19
C ASP A 40 -2.00 17.35 -10.67
N ASP A 41 -1.00 17.69 -9.86
CA ASP A 41 0.42 17.54 -10.18
C ASP A 41 0.94 16.14 -9.85
N VAL A 42 0.17 15.37 -9.09
CA VAL A 42 0.48 13.99 -8.76
C VAL A 42 0.18 13.08 -9.95
N GLN A 43 1.12 12.19 -10.23
CA GLN A 43 0.97 11.09 -11.18
C GLN A 43 0.37 9.87 -10.52
N ARG A 44 0.90 9.47 -9.35
CA ARG A 44 0.56 8.23 -8.65
C ARG A 44 0.70 8.42 -7.15
N LEU A 45 -0.20 7.77 -6.41
CA LEU A 45 -0.11 7.56 -4.98
C LEU A 45 0.28 6.09 -4.74
N TYR A 46 1.20 5.87 -3.81
CA TYR A 46 1.64 4.55 -3.38
C TYR A 46 1.43 4.40 -1.88
N ILE A 47 1.20 3.16 -1.47
CA ILE A 47 1.19 2.74 -0.07
C ILE A 47 2.26 1.67 0.04
N VAL A 48 3.16 1.79 1.01
CA VAL A 48 4.08 0.72 1.40
C VAL A 48 3.64 0.22 2.76
N MET A 49 3.31 -1.05 2.87
CA MET A 49 2.94 -1.68 4.13
C MET A 49 4.06 -2.62 4.56
N ARG A 50 4.40 -2.57 5.85
CA ARG A 50 5.38 -3.44 6.49
C ARG A 50 4.70 -4.18 7.63
N PRO A 51 4.22 -5.42 7.44
CA PRO A 51 3.73 -6.24 8.53
C PRO A 51 4.86 -6.57 9.51
N GLU A 52 4.55 -6.50 10.80
CA GLU A 52 5.49 -6.77 11.89
C GLU A 52 5.03 -7.89 12.82
N SER A 53 3.72 -8.09 12.94
CA SER A 53 3.15 -9.24 13.66
C SER A 53 1.72 -9.50 13.20
N GLY A 54 1.24 -10.72 13.41
CA GLY A 54 -0.13 -11.12 13.09
C GLY A 54 -0.58 -12.31 13.94
N GLU A 55 -1.62 -13.02 13.51
CA GLU A 55 -2.04 -14.27 14.16
C GLU A 55 -0.92 -15.34 14.12
N ASN A 56 -0.10 -15.31 13.07
CA ASN A 56 1.08 -16.15 12.93
C ASN A 56 2.33 -15.27 12.75
N PRO A 57 3.48 -15.61 13.37
CA PRO A 57 4.73 -14.88 13.15
C PRO A 57 5.35 -15.15 11.78
N THR A 58 4.82 -16.13 11.03
CA THR A 58 5.32 -16.55 9.72
C THR A 58 4.20 -16.42 8.70
N GLU A 59 4.44 -15.57 7.71
CA GLU A 59 3.55 -15.29 6.57
C GLU A 59 3.97 -16.14 5.36
N GLU A 60 3.01 -16.47 4.50
CA GLU A 60 3.30 -17.02 3.18
C GLU A 60 3.26 -15.90 2.13
N LYS A 61 4.34 -15.76 1.36
CA LYS A 61 4.41 -14.85 0.21
C LYS A 61 4.70 -15.60 -1.09
N GLN A 62 4.57 -14.91 -2.22
CA GLN A 62 4.99 -15.43 -3.52
C GLN A 62 6.48 -15.85 -3.54
N ASP A 63 6.85 -16.74 -4.48
CA ASP A 63 8.25 -17.11 -4.70
C ASP A 63 9.09 -15.88 -5.14
N PRO A 64 10.32 -15.68 -4.62
CA PRO A 64 11.19 -14.55 -4.99
C PRO A 64 11.62 -14.46 -6.45
N LEU A 65 11.47 -15.53 -7.22
CA LEU A 65 11.70 -15.59 -8.67
C LEU A 65 10.42 -15.32 -9.47
N SER A 66 9.29 -15.17 -8.78
CA SER A 66 8.00 -14.84 -9.36
C SER A 66 7.81 -13.33 -9.50
N GLY A 67 6.99 -12.94 -10.47
CA GLY A 67 6.61 -11.54 -10.65
C GLY A 67 7.79 -10.62 -10.98
N LYS A 68 7.72 -9.41 -10.46
CA LYS A 68 8.69 -8.33 -10.66
C LYS A 68 9.95 -8.54 -9.83
N GLU A 69 9.80 -9.03 -8.60
CA GLU A 69 10.92 -9.41 -7.72
C GLU A 69 11.92 -10.36 -8.41
N GLY A 70 11.41 -11.33 -9.18
CA GLY A 70 12.25 -12.24 -9.97
C GLY A 70 12.84 -11.61 -11.24
N SER A 71 12.09 -10.71 -11.89
CA SER A 71 12.48 -10.14 -13.18
C SER A 71 13.74 -9.26 -13.14
N ASP A 72 14.03 -8.63 -12.00
CA ASP A 72 15.23 -7.82 -11.82
C ASP A 72 16.49 -8.69 -11.58
N LYS A 73 16.33 -9.92 -11.03
CA LYS A 73 17.44 -10.85 -10.76
C LYS A 73 17.95 -11.59 -12.00
N ASP A 74 17.11 -11.81 -13.01
CA ASP A 74 17.48 -12.51 -14.26
C ASP A 74 18.14 -11.57 -15.30
N SER A 75 18.29 -10.28 -14.99
CA SER A 75 18.97 -9.32 -15.87
C SER A 75 20.51 -9.37 -15.79
N GLY A 76 21.06 -10.23 -14.93
CA GLY A 76 22.48 -10.52 -14.85
C GLY A 76 22.87 -11.69 -15.76
N ASP A 77 22.97 -11.42 -17.06
CA ASP A 77 23.88 -12.06 -18.05
C ASP A 77 23.30 -11.90 -19.47
N GLY A 78 23.55 -10.74 -20.07
CA GLY A 78 23.18 -10.52 -21.47
C GLY A 78 23.52 -9.13 -21.96
N GLU A 79 24.67 -8.98 -22.61
CA GLU A 79 24.93 -7.84 -23.48
C GLU A 79 23.83 -7.76 -24.56
N ALA A 80 22.86 -6.85 -24.39
CA ALA A 80 21.84 -6.60 -25.40
C ALA A 80 21.80 -5.11 -25.76
N SER A 81 22.60 -4.80 -26.78
CA SER A 81 22.28 -3.98 -27.95
C SER A 81 20.89 -3.32 -27.93
N GLY A 82 20.88 -2.00 -28.12
CA GLY A 82 19.71 -1.16 -27.97
C GLY A 82 18.46 -1.61 -28.74
N SER A 83 17.31 -1.43 -28.10
CA SER A 83 16.03 -1.24 -28.79
C SER A 83 15.00 -0.64 -27.84
N SER A 84 14.59 0.58 -28.17
CA SER A 84 13.32 1.26 -27.88
C SER A 84 12.59 0.92 -26.58
N SER A 85 12.47 1.95 -25.74
CA SER A 85 11.51 2.09 -24.64
C SER A 85 10.06 1.82 -25.08
N GLY A 86 9.69 0.55 -25.16
CA GLY A 86 8.37 0.08 -25.58
C GLY A 86 8.06 -1.18 -24.78
N ALA A 87 7.23 -1.03 -23.74
CA ALA A 87 6.78 -2.11 -22.87
C ALA A 87 7.93 -2.95 -22.28
N LYS A 88 8.62 -2.40 -21.26
CA LYS A 88 9.28 -3.24 -20.24
C LYS A 88 8.31 -4.38 -19.91
N ASN A 89 8.80 -5.61 -19.98
CA ASN A 89 8.06 -6.86 -19.80
C ASN A 89 7.05 -6.65 -18.67
N GLN A 90 5.76 -6.45 -19.00
CA GLN A 90 4.76 -6.24 -17.96
C GLN A 90 4.69 -7.56 -17.21
N GLY A 91 5.31 -7.60 -16.03
CA GLY A 91 5.54 -8.82 -15.25
C GLY A 91 4.27 -9.63 -15.05
N GLU A 92 4.44 -10.94 -14.89
CA GLU A 92 3.34 -11.83 -14.54
C GLU A 92 2.92 -11.57 -13.09
N GLY A 93 1.69 -11.97 -12.72
CA GLY A 93 1.31 -11.95 -11.31
C GLY A 93 2.12 -12.93 -10.48
N GLY A 94 2.27 -12.61 -9.20
CA GLY A 94 2.96 -13.43 -8.22
C GLY A 94 2.32 -14.80 -8.05
N HIS A 95 3.16 -15.81 -7.90
CA HIS A 95 2.81 -17.21 -7.67
C HIS A 95 3.89 -17.92 -6.84
N GLY A 96 3.59 -19.14 -6.39
CA GLY A 96 4.50 -19.91 -5.53
C GLY A 96 4.30 -19.59 -4.05
N VAL A 97 5.18 -20.13 -3.21
CA VAL A 97 5.11 -20.00 -1.75
C VAL A 97 6.53 -19.92 -1.18
N GLU A 98 6.81 -18.86 -0.45
CA GLU A 98 7.95 -18.72 0.45
C GLU A 98 7.45 -18.33 1.84
N LYS A 99 8.03 -18.93 2.88
CA LYS A 99 7.71 -18.60 4.27
C LYS A 99 8.63 -17.51 4.78
N VAL A 100 8.05 -16.44 5.31
CA VAL A 100 8.76 -15.29 5.84
C VAL A 100 8.36 -15.06 7.29
N ASN A 101 9.34 -15.08 8.21
CA ASN A 101 9.08 -14.73 9.59
C ASN A 101 9.17 -13.20 9.78
N ILE A 102 8.02 -12.52 9.79
CA ILE A 102 7.94 -11.05 9.80
C ILE A 102 8.43 -10.41 11.11
N GLU A 103 8.52 -11.17 12.20
CA GLU A 103 9.13 -10.69 13.45
C GLU A 103 10.66 -10.64 13.39
N LYS A 104 11.27 -11.32 12.40
CA LYS A 104 12.72 -11.48 12.27
C LYS A 104 13.30 -10.86 10.99
N GLN A 105 12.50 -10.76 9.93
CA GLN A 105 12.93 -10.22 8.66
C GLN A 105 11.86 -9.32 8.07
N LEU A 106 12.30 -8.29 7.33
CA LEU A 106 11.39 -7.37 6.67
C LEU A 106 10.56 -8.08 5.61
N LEU A 107 9.30 -7.67 5.50
CA LEU A 107 8.43 -7.91 4.37
C LEU A 107 7.81 -6.57 4.00
N LEU A 108 7.90 -6.19 2.73
CA LEU A 108 7.38 -4.92 2.23
C LEU A 108 6.39 -5.21 1.12
N ARG A 109 5.18 -4.64 1.24
CA ARG A 109 4.13 -4.68 0.22
C ARG A 109 4.05 -3.31 -0.44
N PHE A 110 4.44 -3.20 -1.70
CA PHE A 110 4.38 -1.96 -2.47
C PHE A 110 3.08 -1.91 -3.28
N ILE A 111 2.14 -1.07 -2.86
CA ILE A 111 0.80 -0.96 -3.44
C ILE A 111 0.71 0.33 -4.28
N VAL A 112 0.14 0.21 -5.47
CA VAL A 112 -0.16 1.34 -6.35
C VAL A 112 -1.65 1.62 -6.28
N MET A 113 -2.02 2.85 -5.90
CA MET A 113 -3.41 3.29 -5.96
C MET A 113 -3.77 3.74 -7.38
N GLY A 114 -4.95 3.33 -7.86
CA GLY A 114 -5.45 3.71 -9.19
C GLY A 114 -5.96 5.16 -9.26
N LYS A 115 -6.23 5.76 -8.11
CA LYS A 115 -6.50 7.20 -7.95
C LYS A 115 -5.30 7.88 -7.28
N LYS A 116 -5.27 9.20 -7.38
CA LYS A 116 -4.19 10.04 -6.85
C LYS A 116 -4.40 10.47 -5.39
N SER A 117 -5.52 10.07 -4.79
CA SER A 117 -5.87 10.33 -3.39
C SER A 117 -6.50 9.07 -2.81
N LEU A 118 -6.54 8.97 -1.49
CA LEU A 118 -7.35 7.97 -0.78
C LEU A 118 -8.85 8.33 -0.86
N PRO A 119 -9.77 7.37 -0.66
CA PRO A 119 -11.15 7.71 -0.37
C PRO A 119 -11.18 8.65 0.84
N ASP A 120 -12.05 9.66 0.82
CA ASP A 120 -12.34 10.44 2.02
C ASP A 120 -13.03 9.49 3.02
N PRO A 121 -12.42 9.21 4.19
CA PRO A 121 -12.96 8.24 5.14
C PRO A 121 -14.30 8.69 5.75
N SER A 122 -14.53 10.01 5.89
CA SER A 122 -15.76 10.60 6.44
C SER A 122 -16.93 10.58 5.45
N LYS A 123 -16.66 10.42 4.14
CA LYS A 123 -17.67 10.50 3.07
C LYS A 123 -17.86 9.18 2.33
N LYS A 124 -19.11 8.69 2.30
CA LYS A 124 -19.49 7.56 1.43
C LYS A 124 -19.14 7.86 -0.03
N SER A 125 -18.30 7.00 -0.60
CA SER A 125 -17.80 7.14 -1.97
C SER A 125 -17.82 5.80 -2.71
N GLN A 126 -17.55 5.83 -4.02
CA GLN A 126 -17.28 4.60 -4.77
C GLN A 126 -15.95 3.99 -4.29
N PRO A 127 -15.80 2.65 -4.28
CA PRO A 127 -14.55 2.01 -3.90
C PRO A 127 -13.35 2.51 -4.73
N PHE A 128 -12.21 2.74 -4.07
CA PHE A 128 -10.97 3.10 -4.75
C PHE A 128 -10.17 1.83 -4.98
N TRP A 129 -9.78 1.61 -6.22
CA TRP A 129 -9.01 0.45 -6.62
C TRP A 129 -7.52 0.70 -6.47
N GLY A 130 -6.81 -0.32 -6.01
CA GLY A 130 -5.35 -0.40 -5.99
C GLY A 130 -4.90 -1.82 -6.25
N PHE A 131 -3.59 -2.02 -6.36
CA PHE A 131 -3.03 -3.35 -6.50
C PHE A 131 -1.61 -3.43 -5.94
N VAL A 132 -1.22 -4.62 -5.49
CA VAL A 132 0.14 -4.93 -5.08
C VAL A 132 1.02 -5.01 -6.33
N GLU A 133 1.96 -4.09 -6.48
CA GLU A 133 2.90 -4.07 -7.60
C GLU A 133 4.17 -4.86 -7.30
N MET A 134 4.54 -5.02 -6.03
CA MET A 134 5.71 -5.78 -5.59
C MET A 134 5.57 -6.24 -4.13
N VAL A 135 6.11 -7.42 -3.81
CA VAL A 135 6.27 -7.93 -2.44
C VAL A 135 7.69 -8.42 -2.27
N THR A 136 8.45 -7.83 -1.35
CA THR A 136 9.89 -8.09 -1.25
C THR A 136 10.36 -8.08 0.21
N THR A 137 11.47 -8.79 0.47
CA THR A 137 12.22 -8.70 1.73
C THR A 137 13.43 -7.76 1.62
N ASN A 138 13.67 -7.20 0.43
CA ASN A 138 14.79 -6.33 0.12
C ASN A 138 14.35 -4.86 -0.03
N VAL A 139 14.84 -3.99 0.84
CA VAL A 139 14.56 -2.56 0.83
C VAL A 139 14.97 -1.89 -0.49
N GLU A 140 16.07 -2.33 -1.09
CA GLU A 140 16.59 -1.71 -2.32
C GLU A 140 15.62 -1.84 -3.51
N ASP A 141 14.81 -2.90 -3.56
CA ASP A 141 13.80 -3.05 -4.62
C ASP A 141 12.76 -1.93 -4.53
N VAL A 142 12.32 -1.57 -3.30
CA VAL A 142 11.38 -0.47 -3.05
C VAL A 142 12.02 0.88 -3.36
N LYS A 143 13.27 1.09 -2.93
CA LYS A 143 14.02 2.33 -3.24
C LYS A 143 14.14 2.54 -4.75
N ASN A 144 14.48 1.48 -5.50
CA ASN A 144 14.52 1.50 -6.96
C ASN A 144 13.15 1.82 -7.58
N ALA A 145 12.06 1.28 -7.03
CA ALA A 145 10.70 1.58 -7.48
C ALA A 145 10.27 3.03 -7.19
N LEU A 146 10.80 3.66 -6.14
CA LEU A 146 10.55 5.04 -5.74
C LEU A 146 11.47 6.06 -6.45
N LYS A 147 12.64 5.63 -6.92
CA LYS A 147 13.61 6.49 -7.62
C LYS A 147 13.05 7.16 -8.88
N GLY A 148 13.59 8.33 -9.21
CA GLY A 148 13.37 9.01 -10.49
C GLY A 148 14.08 8.31 -11.65
N GLU A 149 13.61 8.55 -12.88
CA GLU A 149 14.27 8.05 -14.10
C GLU A 149 14.16 9.06 -15.24
N GLU A 150 15.22 9.19 -16.03
CA GLU A 150 15.21 9.90 -17.31
C GLU A 150 15.09 8.92 -18.46
N TYR A 151 14.33 9.28 -19.50
CA TYR A 151 14.12 8.43 -20.65
C TYR A 151 13.71 9.23 -21.89
N GLU A 152 14.12 8.74 -23.06
CA GLU A 152 13.75 9.33 -24.35
C GLU A 152 12.43 8.74 -24.86
N THR A 153 11.64 9.57 -25.54
CA THR A 153 10.42 9.12 -26.22
C THR A 153 10.40 9.55 -27.68
N LYS A 154 9.91 8.67 -28.57
CA LYS A 154 9.84 8.92 -30.01
C LYS A 154 9.05 10.18 -30.38
N THR A 155 8.05 10.55 -29.58
CA THR A 155 7.08 11.61 -29.90
C THR A 155 7.25 12.88 -29.09
N ARG A 156 7.89 12.83 -27.91
CA ARG A 156 8.04 13.97 -27.00
C ARG A 156 9.48 14.25 -26.58
N GLY A 157 10.45 13.51 -27.12
CA GLY A 157 11.87 13.66 -26.80
C GLY A 157 12.17 13.26 -25.35
N HIS A 158 13.13 13.97 -24.76
CA HIS A 158 13.62 13.76 -23.41
C HIS A 158 12.51 13.91 -22.37
N ARG A 159 12.42 12.94 -21.46
CA ARG A 159 11.45 12.92 -20.36
C ARG A 159 12.15 12.60 -19.06
N HIS A 160 11.78 13.33 -18.02
CA HIS A 160 12.21 13.10 -16.66
C HIS A 160 10.99 12.70 -15.82
N LYS A 161 11.05 11.53 -15.18
CA LYS A 161 10.08 11.11 -14.16
C LYS A 161 10.72 11.38 -12.79
N PRO A 162 10.22 12.38 -12.05
CA PRO A 162 10.75 12.72 -10.73
C PRO A 162 10.62 11.57 -9.74
N PRO A 163 11.46 11.50 -8.70
CA PRO A 163 11.32 10.53 -7.62
C PRO A 163 9.95 10.64 -6.93
N ALA A 164 9.55 9.56 -6.28
CA ALA A 164 8.41 9.59 -5.38
C ALA A 164 8.83 10.18 -4.03
N ARG A 165 7.94 10.95 -3.41
CA ARG A 165 8.14 11.66 -2.15
C ARG A 165 7.28 11.05 -1.05
N ALA A 166 7.88 10.82 0.11
CA ALA A 166 7.16 10.40 1.30
C ALA A 166 6.25 11.54 1.77
N VAL A 167 5.04 11.19 2.20
CA VAL A 167 4.00 12.17 2.60
C VAL A 167 3.24 11.75 3.85
N GLY A 168 3.38 10.51 4.30
CA GLY A 168 2.81 10.08 5.57
C GLY A 168 3.49 8.82 6.07
N GLU A 169 3.64 8.71 7.36
CA GLU A 169 4.10 7.52 8.06
C GLU A 169 3.22 7.30 9.28
N GLY A 170 2.92 6.05 9.57
CA GLY A 170 2.21 5.71 10.79
C GLY A 170 2.14 4.21 11.01
N ILE A 171 1.33 3.84 12.00
CA ILE A 171 1.00 2.45 12.26
C ILE A 171 -0.33 2.08 11.59
N TYR A 172 -0.47 0.83 11.20
CA TYR A 172 -1.73 0.28 10.71
C TYR A 172 -2.12 -0.99 11.42
N ARG A 173 -3.42 -1.34 11.31
CA ARG A 173 -3.96 -2.65 11.66
C ARG A 173 -4.86 -3.16 10.56
N ILE A 174 -4.77 -4.46 10.29
CA ILE A 174 -5.85 -5.17 9.58
C ILE A 174 -6.71 -5.86 10.63
N LEU A 175 -7.99 -5.50 10.65
CA LEU A 175 -8.93 -5.92 11.68
C LEU A 175 -10.05 -6.74 11.06
N ARG A 176 -10.29 -7.93 11.60
CA ARG A 176 -11.46 -8.75 11.29
C ARG A 176 -12.63 -8.28 12.14
N HIS A 177 -13.70 -7.81 11.49
CA HIS A 177 -14.96 -7.57 12.20
C HIS A 177 -15.70 -8.90 12.38
N LYS A 178 -16.10 -9.20 13.62
CA LYS A 178 -16.92 -10.38 13.93
C LYS A 178 -18.25 -10.28 13.15
N PRO A 179 -18.66 -11.32 12.42
CA PRO A 179 -19.94 -11.30 11.73
C PRO A 179 -21.08 -11.19 12.74
N ASN A 180 -22.12 -10.46 12.38
CA ASN A 180 -23.36 -10.43 13.15
C ASN A 180 -24.54 -10.73 12.20
N PRO A 181 -25.77 -10.91 12.71
CA PRO A 181 -26.91 -11.29 11.86
C PRO A 181 -27.22 -10.31 10.71
N THR A 182 -26.74 -9.06 10.79
CA THR A 182 -27.05 -7.99 9.81
C THR A 182 -25.86 -7.61 8.92
N ARG A 183 -24.63 -7.91 9.34
CA ARG A 183 -23.40 -7.56 8.64
C ARG A 183 -22.58 -8.81 8.35
N LYS A 184 -22.31 -9.02 7.06
CA LYS A 184 -21.38 -10.05 6.60
C LYS A 184 -19.99 -9.79 7.18
N HIS A 185 -19.21 -10.86 7.32
CA HIS A 185 -17.80 -10.79 7.67
C HIS A 185 -17.04 -9.85 6.70
N HIS A 186 -16.24 -8.95 7.27
CA HIS A 186 -15.45 -7.95 6.55
C HIS A 186 -14.20 -7.60 7.36
N THR A 187 -13.23 -7.00 6.67
CA THR A 187 -11.96 -6.55 7.24
C THR A 187 -11.80 -5.05 7.08
N HIS A 188 -11.26 -4.40 8.09
CA HIS A 188 -10.83 -3.00 8.04
C HIS A 188 -9.31 -2.94 7.88
N LEU A 189 -8.84 -2.01 7.05
CA LEU A 189 -7.51 -1.42 7.17
C LEU A 189 -7.69 -0.10 7.92
N VAL A 190 -7.13 -0.01 9.11
CA VAL A 190 -7.07 1.24 9.87
C VAL A 190 -5.63 1.71 10.00
N TYR A 191 -5.42 3.02 10.03
CA TYR A 191 -4.11 3.59 10.29
C TYR A 191 -4.21 4.84 11.15
N LYS A 192 -3.11 5.20 11.80
CA LYS A 192 -2.91 6.48 12.47
C LYS A 192 -1.50 6.97 12.19
N LEU A 193 -1.39 8.21 11.73
CA LEU A 193 -0.13 8.84 11.38
C LEU A 193 0.69 9.18 12.62
N GLU A 194 1.98 8.95 12.50
CA GLU A 194 3.03 9.50 13.36
C GLU A 194 3.66 10.73 12.71
N PHE A 195 3.85 10.71 11.37
CA PHE A 195 4.37 11.82 10.59
C PHE A 195 3.48 12.19 9.38
N PRO A 196 3.38 13.49 9.02
CA PRO A 196 3.77 14.63 9.87
C PRO A 196 2.97 14.63 11.18
N SER A 197 3.53 15.19 12.25
CA SER A 197 2.77 15.29 13.49
C SER A 197 1.54 16.18 13.27
N VAL A 198 0.43 15.93 13.97
CA VAL A 198 -0.81 16.75 13.84
C VAL A 198 -0.54 18.25 14.07
N SER A 199 0.46 18.58 14.89
CA SER A 199 0.89 19.96 15.13
C SER A 199 1.60 20.63 13.95
N GLN A 200 2.16 19.85 13.02
CA GLN A 200 2.85 20.33 11.83
C GLN A 200 1.89 20.62 10.68
N THR A 201 0.68 20.06 10.71
CA THR A 201 -0.23 20.16 9.57
C THR A 201 -1.00 21.48 9.50
N ARG A 202 -0.93 22.16 8.34
CA ARG A 202 -1.65 23.37 7.95
C ARG A 202 -2.71 23.09 6.88
N GLU A 203 -3.60 24.05 6.65
CA GLU A 203 -4.52 24.01 5.51
C GLU A 203 -3.75 24.04 4.18
N HIS A 204 -4.21 23.26 3.19
CA HIS A 204 -3.67 23.12 1.81
C HIS A 204 -2.39 22.29 1.64
N GLU A 205 -2.12 21.41 2.58
CA GLU A 205 -0.98 20.50 2.54
C GLU A 205 -1.18 19.30 1.61
N PRO A 206 -0.09 18.61 1.22
CA PRO A 206 -0.18 17.40 0.42
C PRO A 206 -1.02 16.30 1.09
N GLN A 207 -0.99 16.17 2.42
CA GLN A 207 -1.79 15.19 3.16
C GLN A 207 -3.29 15.42 2.94
N GLU A 208 -3.77 16.64 3.21
CA GLU A 208 -5.17 17.04 2.98
C GLU A 208 -5.56 16.85 1.50
N SER A 209 -4.71 17.31 0.57
CA SER A 209 -4.98 17.21 -0.87
C SER A 209 -5.05 15.77 -1.39
N LEU A 210 -4.40 14.83 -0.70
CA LEU A 210 -4.36 13.41 -1.02
C LEU A 210 -5.37 12.60 -0.18
N ASN A 211 -6.18 13.25 0.66
CA ASN A 211 -7.07 12.65 1.65
C ASN A 211 -6.36 11.65 2.58
N ILE A 212 -5.13 11.97 2.98
CA ILE A 212 -4.38 11.21 3.98
C ILE A 212 -4.66 11.88 5.32
N GLU A 213 -5.78 11.49 5.94
CA GLU A 213 -6.21 12.00 7.23
C GLU A 213 -5.25 11.54 8.36
N PRO A 214 -5.18 12.25 9.50
CA PRO A 214 -4.37 11.85 10.66
C PRO A 214 -4.64 10.43 11.15
N GLU A 215 -5.89 10.00 11.05
CA GLU A 215 -6.28 8.60 11.19
C GLU A 215 -7.37 8.27 10.19
N GLY A 216 -7.51 7.00 9.83
CA GLY A 216 -8.50 6.59 8.85
C GLY A 216 -8.81 5.11 8.89
N SER A 217 -10.07 4.80 8.65
CA SER A 217 -10.61 3.45 8.56
C SER A 217 -11.27 3.20 7.22
N PHE A 218 -10.84 2.12 6.57
CA PHE A 218 -11.38 1.66 5.30
C PHE A 218 -11.75 0.19 5.39
N LEU A 219 -12.88 -0.20 4.79
CA LEU A 219 -13.05 -1.60 4.44
C LEU A 219 -12.05 -1.95 3.34
N ILE A 220 -11.26 -2.98 3.57
CA ILE A 220 -10.33 -3.53 2.59
C ILE A 220 -10.93 -4.81 2.02
N GLN A 221 -11.08 -4.86 0.69
CA GLN A 221 -11.60 -6.02 -0.02
C GLN A 221 -10.63 -6.48 -1.10
N ILE A 222 -10.47 -7.78 -1.25
CA ILE A 222 -9.66 -8.41 -2.28
C ILE A 222 -10.56 -8.79 -3.45
N ARG A 223 -10.18 -8.38 -4.66
CA ARG A 223 -10.85 -8.79 -5.89
C ARG A 223 -10.42 -10.20 -6.24
N ASN A 224 -11.39 -11.07 -6.51
CA ASN A 224 -11.11 -12.43 -6.94
C ASN A 224 -10.57 -12.44 -8.39
N PRO A 225 -9.32 -12.90 -8.62
CA PRO A 225 -8.71 -12.87 -9.95
C PRO A 225 -9.41 -13.81 -10.94
N GLU A 226 -10.05 -14.88 -10.45
CA GLU A 226 -10.78 -15.88 -11.25
C GLU A 226 -12.16 -15.39 -11.71
N GLN A 227 -12.75 -14.44 -10.99
CA GLN A 227 -14.00 -13.81 -11.40
C GLN A 227 -13.67 -12.69 -12.42
N GLY A 228 -14.03 -12.92 -13.69
CA GLY A 228 -13.68 -12.04 -14.82
C GLY A 228 -14.01 -10.54 -14.63
N GLY A 229 -13.33 -9.69 -15.41
CA GLY A 229 -13.42 -8.22 -15.30
C GLY A 229 -14.69 -7.56 -15.85
N GLY A 230 -15.71 -8.33 -16.23
CA GLY A 230 -16.87 -7.86 -16.99
C GLY A 230 -18.00 -7.19 -16.20
N GLY A 231 -17.78 -6.79 -14.96
CA GLY A 231 -18.81 -6.15 -14.13
C GLY A 231 -18.71 -4.63 -14.11
N ARG A 232 -19.84 -3.95 -13.85
CA ARG A 232 -20.05 -2.50 -13.62
C ARG A 232 -19.18 -1.83 -12.53
N SER A 233 -18.07 -2.43 -12.13
CA SER A 233 -17.10 -1.82 -11.21
C SER A 233 -16.43 -0.69 -11.99
N GLY A 234 -16.61 0.56 -11.56
CA GLY A 234 -16.20 1.78 -12.29
C GLY A 234 -14.68 2.00 -12.46
N PHE A 235 -13.89 0.94 -12.51
CA PHE A 235 -12.44 0.95 -12.70
C PHE A 235 -12.00 -0.24 -13.56
N GLY A 236 -11.02 -0.01 -14.44
CA GLY A 236 -10.33 -1.07 -15.17
C GLY A 236 -9.36 -1.78 -14.24
N GLY A 237 -9.49 -3.09 -14.09
CA GLY A 237 -8.53 -3.90 -13.32
C GLY A 237 -7.23 -4.15 -14.05
N LEU A 238 -6.40 -5.03 -13.49
CA LEU A 238 -5.18 -5.49 -14.16
C LEU A 238 -5.50 -6.33 -15.40
N GLN A 239 -4.56 -6.30 -16.36
CA GLN A 239 -4.57 -7.26 -17.47
C GLN A 239 -4.46 -8.68 -16.92
N ARG A 240 -5.08 -9.65 -17.60
CA ARG A 240 -5.19 -11.05 -17.13
C ARG A 240 -3.86 -11.64 -16.64
N LYS A 241 -2.77 -11.43 -17.38
CA LYS A 241 -1.43 -11.97 -17.04
C LYS A 241 -0.80 -11.35 -15.78
N ARG A 242 -1.22 -10.15 -15.40
CA ARG A 242 -0.69 -9.40 -14.26
C ARG A 242 -1.47 -9.67 -12.97
N LYS A 243 -2.55 -10.44 -13.01
CA LYS A 243 -3.34 -10.76 -11.82
C LYS A 243 -2.60 -11.75 -10.95
N ALA A 244 -2.71 -11.60 -9.62
CA ALA A 244 -2.16 -12.57 -8.68
C ALA A 244 -2.66 -13.99 -8.96
N GLN A 245 -1.78 -14.95 -8.74
CA GLN A 245 -2.08 -16.38 -8.79
C GLN A 245 -1.94 -16.93 -7.38
N PHE A 246 -2.98 -16.74 -6.57
CA PHE A 246 -2.98 -17.19 -5.18
C PHE A 246 -2.84 -18.71 -5.09
N PRO A 247 -2.10 -19.25 -4.10
CA PRO A 247 -2.14 -20.66 -3.76
C PRO A 247 -3.57 -21.12 -3.48
N VAL A 248 -3.84 -22.39 -3.74
CA VAL A 248 -5.20 -22.97 -3.65
C VAL A 248 -5.87 -22.69 -2.30
N HIS A 249 -5.13 -22.76 -1.19
CA HIS A 249 -5.68 -22.56 0.13
C HIS A 249 -6.10 -21.09 0.39
N ILE A 250 -5.32 -20.11 -0.09
CA ILE A 250 -5.66 -18.67 -0.04
C ILE A 250 -6.84 -18.37 -1.00
N GLN A 251 -6.77 -18.86 -2.24
CA GLN A 251 -7.83 -18.69 -3.24
C GLN A 251 -9.17 -19.24 -2.75
N ALA A 252 -9.17 -20.33 -1.97
CA ALA A 252 -10.37 -20.95 -1.42
C ALA A 252 -11.19 -20.00 -0.51
N HIS A 253 -10.56 -19.04 0.19
CA HIS A 253 -11.26 -18.07 1.03
C HIS A 253 -12.17 -17.12 0.21
N LEU A 254 -11.83 -16.85 -1.06
CA LEU A 254 -12.67 -16.04 -1.95
C LEU A 254 -13.82 -16.84 -2.57
N GLY A 255 -13.63 -18.15 -2.74
CA GLY A 255 -14.57 -19.05 -3.40
C GLY A 255 -15.08 -18.50 -4.74
N HIS A 256 -16.40 -18.44 -4.90
CA HIS A 256 -17.04 -17.93 -6.13
C HIS A 256 -17.42 -16.44 -6.05
N THR A 257 -17.03 -15.74 -4.98
CA THR A 257 -17.37 -14.32 -4.81
C THR A 257 -16.49 -13.44 -5.70
N ARG A 258 -17.04 -12.32 -6.18
CA ARG A 258 -16.26 -11.34 -6.96
C ARG A 258 -15.24 -10.59 -6.10
N PHE A 259 -15.58 -10.37 -4.84
CA PHE A 259 -14.77 -9.68 -3.85
C PHE A 259 -14.95 -10.40 -2.51
N GLY A 260 -13.86 -10.53 -1.76
CA GLY A 260 -13.85 -11.04 -0.39
C GLY A 260 -13.09 -10.10 0.55
N PRO A 261 -13.17 -10.32 1.87
CA PRO A 261 -12.32 -9.62 2.84
C PRO A 261 -10.84 -9.97 2.63
N ALA A 262 -9.95 -9.11 3.13
CA ALA A 262 -8.53 -9.41 3.24
C ALA A 262 -8.27 -10.29 4.49
N ASP A 263 -8.94 -11.44 4.54
CA ASP A 263 -8.82 -12.45 5.60
C ASP A 263 -8.59 -13.82 4.95
N PRO A 264 -7.34 -14.33 4.94
CA PRO A 264 -6.18 -13.80 5.67
C PRO A 264 -5.53 -12.58 4.98
N PRO A 265 -4.76 -11.74 5.71
CA PRO A 265 -3.95 -10.66 5.11
C PRO A 265 -2.97 -11.13 4.02
N ASP A 266 -2.58 -12.41 4.02
CA ASP A 266 -1.67 -13.04 3.07
C ASP A 266 -2.03 -12.83 1.59
N PHE A 267 -3.29 -12.50 1.25
CA PHE A 267 -3.65 -12.07 -0.10
C PHE A 267 -2.73 -10.93 -0.59
N LEU A 268 -2.35 -10.02 0.29
CA LEU A 268 -1.50 -8.87 -0.03
C LEU A 268 -0.03 -9.25 -0.26
N ASN A 269 0.36 -10.51 0.00
CA ASN A 269 1.71 -11.03 -0.23
C ASN A 269 1.94 -11.55 -1.66
N TYR A 270 1.04 -11.22 -2.60
CA TYR A 270 1.13 -11.62 -4.01
C TYR A 270 0.97 -10.43 -4.94
N GLU A 271 1.96 -10.26 -5.82
CA GLU A 271 1.94 -9.31 -6.91
C GLU A 271 0.75 -9.51 -7.83
N GLY A 272 0.10 -8.41 -8.18
CA GLY A 272 -1.12 -8.43 -8.94
C GLY A 272 -2.38 -8.66 -8.10
N CYS A 273 -2.26 -8.75 -6.77
CA CYS A 273 -3.42 -8.74 -5.89
C CYS A 273 -4.11 -7.39 -6.04
N GLU A 274 -5.33 -7.40 -6.60
CA GLU A 274 -6.16 -6.21 -6.74
C GLU A 274 -7.01 -6.02 -5.47
N LEU A 275 -6.92 -4.84 -4.86
CA LEU A 275 -7.68 -4.49 -3.64
C LEU A 275 -8.58 -3.28 -3.86
N LEU A 276 -9.60 -3.17 -3.01
CA LEU A 276 -10.48 -2.02 -2.90
C LEU A 276 -10.40 -1.44 -1.50
N LEU A 277 -10.28 -0.12 -1.43
CA LEU A 277 -10.49 0.67 -0.22
C LEU A 277 -11.85 1.35 -0.31
N ILE A 278 -12.67 1.17 0.72
CA ILE A 278 -14.03 1.72 0.81
C ILE A 278 -14.09 2.54 2.11
N SER A 279 -14.46 3.82 2.01
CA SER A 279 -14.64 4.72 3.15
C SER A 279 -15.48 4.07 4.25
N ALA A 280 -14.96 4.04 5.48
CA ALA A 280 -15.66 3.51 6.64
C ALA A 280 -15.84 4.57 7.74
N SER A 281 -14.74 5.14 8.26
CA SER A 281 -14.75 6.21 9.26
C SER A 281 -13.40 6.96 9.31
N ASP A 282 -13.41 8.23 9.67
CA ASP A 282 -12.23 9.03 10.05
C ASP A 282 -12.07 9.12 11.59
N ASP A 283 -12.98 8.53 12.35
CA ASP A 283 -12.90 8.33 13.80
C ASP A 283 -12.85 6.82 14.09
N ILE A 284 -11.66 6.32 14.44
CA ILE A 284 -11.45 4.89 14.71
C ILE A 284 -12.08 4.50 16.05
N GLU A 285 -12.05 5.39 17.04
CA GLU A 285 -12.60 5.14 18.36
C GLU A 285 -14.11 4.93 18.29
N GLU A 286 -14.84 5.85 17.64
CA GLU A 286 -16.29 5.75 17.48
C GLU A 286 -16.68 4.48 16.73
N GLU A 287 -15.98 4.17 15.65
CA GLU A 287 -16.31 3.04 14.77
C GLU A 287 -15.99 1.69 15.43
N LEU A 288 -14.76 1.55 15.94
CA LEU A 288 -14.19 0.26 16.35
C LEU A 288 -14.04 0.11 17.87
N GLY A 289 -14.29 1.16 18.64
CA GLY A 289 -14.16 1.18 20.10
C GLY A 289 -12.77 0.82 20.58
N MET A 290 -11.78 1.26 19.82
CA MET A 290 -10.38 1.20 20.16
C MET A 290 -9.68 2.43 19.60
N GLU A 291 -8.65 2.87 20.28
CA GLU A 291 -7.74 3.90 19.80
C GLU A 291 -6.40 3.25 19.43
N LEU A 292 -5.76 3.80 18.40
CA LEU A 292 -4.36 3.52 18.08
C LEU A 292 -3.48 4.61 18.72
N GLU A 293 -2.39 4.20 19.35
CA GLU A 293 -1.37 5.11 19.90
C GLU A 293 -0.02 4.79 19.24
N PRO A 294 0.45 5.61 18.29
CA PRO A 294 1.85 5.54 17.82
C PRO A 294 2.82 5.77 19.00
N GLU A 295 4.00 5.15 18.96
CA GLU A 295 4.99 5.30 20.06
C GLU A 295 5.85 6.56 19.91
N GLY A 296 5.87 7.19 18.75
CA GLY A 296 6.68 8.39 18.49
C GLY A 296 6.18 9.65 19.16
N ASP A 297 7.14 10.53 19.44
CA ASP A 297 6.96 11.91 19.90
C ASP A 297 6.97 12.93 18.75
N GLY A 298 7.07 12.46 17.50
CA GLY A 298 7.16 13.28 16.29
C GLY A 298 8.55 13.85 16.01
N GLU A 299 9.60 13.38 16.69
CA GLU A 299 10.98 13.74 16.36
C GLU A 299 11.49 12.98 15.12
N GLU A 300 12.19 13.65 14.21
CA GLU A 300 12.75 13.00 13.00
C GLU A 300 13.63 11.77 13.31
N SER A 301 14.25 11.72 14.49
CA SER A 301 15.05 10.57 14.94
C SER A 301 14.22 9.29 15.17
N THR A 302 12.90 9.43 15.35
CA THR A 302 11.96 8.32 15.53
C THR A 302 11.31 7.85 14.24
N CYS A 303 11.44 8.60 13.13
CA CYS A 303 10.93 8.26 11.79
C CYS A 303 11.46 6.90 11.29
N ASP A 304 10.62 5.87 11.31
CA ASP A 304 10.94 4.51 10.90
C ASP A 304 11.07 4.41 9.36
N LEU A 305 10.47 5.33 8.59
CA LEU A 305 10.71 5.44 7.15
C LEU A 305 12.18 5.78 6.84
N LEU A 306 12.76 6.79 7.50
CA LEU A 306 14.17 7.15 7.30
C LEU A 306 15.12 6.06 7.79
N LYS A 307 14.79 5.37 8.88
CA LYS A 307 15.57 4.20 9.33
C LYS A 307 15.50 3.04 8.35
N THR A 308 14.36 2.85 7.68
CA THR A 308 14.14 1.75 6.75
C THR A 308 14.78 2.02 5.40
N PHE A 309 14.55 3.20 4.80
CA PHE A 309 14.95 3.51 3.43
C PHE A 309 16.20 4.40 3.32
N GLY A 310 16.63 5.04 4.41
CA GLY A 310 17.72 6.01 4.43
C GLY A 310 17.38 7.34 3.75
N ASP A 311 18.40 8.18 3.58
CA ASP A 311 18.30 9.53 2.98
C ASP A 311 18.07 9.52 1.46
N ASP A 312 18.03 8.35 0.83
CA ASP A 312 17.79 8.20 -0.62
C ASP A 312 16.32 8.50 -1.01
N VAL A 313 15.43 8.63 -0.02
CA VAL A 313 14.02 8.91 -0.21
C VAL A 313 13.72 10.37 0.11
N GLU A 314 13.07 11.05 -0.82
CA GLU A 314 12.63 12.43 -0.64
C GLU A 314 11.52 12.49 0.43
N ALA A 315 11.84 13.04 1.60
CA ALA A 315 10.96 13.05 2.77
C ALA A 315 10.51 14.46 3.20
N THR A 316 10.81 15.51 2.43
CA THR A 316 10.37 16.88 2.76
C THR A 316 8.87 16.98 3.04
N PRO A 317 7.96 16.39 2.23
CA PRO A 317 6.53 16.46 2.51
C PRO A 317 6.10 15.69 3.75
N LEU A 318 6.82 14.62 4.11
CA LEU A 318 6.62 13.86 5.34
C LEU A 318 7.02 14.66 6.58
N LEU A 319 8.23 15.25 6.57
CA LEU A 319 8.83 15.88 7.74
C LEU A 319 8.35 17.31 7.99
N ARG A 320 7.94 18.02 6.93
CA ARG A 320 7.54 19.43 7.00
C ARG A 320 6.06 19.66 6.75
N GLY A 321 5.32 18.65 6.30
CA GLY A 321 3.93 18.80 5.90
C GLY A 321 3.74 19.64 4.63
N THR A 322 4.79 19.97 3.87
CA THR A 322 4.66 20.85 2.71
C THR A 322 4.85 20.11 1.39
N TRP A 323 4.09 20.51 0.38
CA TRP A 323 4.40 20.18 -1.01
C TRP A 323 5.86 20.45 -1.34
N GLU A 324 6.42 19.62 -2.21
CA GLU A 324 7.74 19.77 -2.81
C GLU A 324 7.64 19.44 -4.29
#